data_AF-A0A7I8VU58-F1
#
_entry.id   AF-A0A7I8VU58-F1
#
_cell.length_a   1.000
_cell.length_b   1.000
_cell.length_c   1.000
_cell.angle_alpha   90.00
_cell.angle_beta   90.00
_cell.angle_gamma   90.00
#
_symmetry.space_group_name_H-M   'P 1'
#
loop_
_entity.id
_entity.type
_entity.pdbx_description
1 polymer ?
#
loop_
_entity_poly.entity_id
_entity_poly.type
_entity_poly.pdbx_seq_one_letter_code
_entity_poly.pdbx_strand_id
1 'polypeptide(L)'
;MFILALDEDVEFKPEAVHRLIEVTQQDPSIGAACGRIHPVSQDKLILVMWYQKFEYAIEHWLQKSTEHIFGCVLCATGCFSLFRASALADKSGIIQTYAQKSDTPNK
;
A
#
# COMPACT_ATOMS: atom_id res chain seq x y z
N MET A 1 4.30 3.58 16.12
CA MET A 1 2.98 3.87 15.52
C MET A 1 3.04 3.52 14.04
N PHE A 2 2.04 2.81 13.55
CA PHE A 2 1.88 2.45 12.15
C PHE A 2 0.56 2.99 11.61
N ILE A 3 0.53 3.30 10.33
CA ILE A 3 -0.65 3.80 9.60
C ILE A 3 -0.95 2.77 8.53
N LEU A 4 -2.13 2.15 8.59
CA LEU A 4 -2.59 1.20 7.59
C LEU A 4 -3.53 1.94 6.62
N ALA A 5 -3.17 1.96 5.34
CA ALA A 5 -4.01 2.46 4.25
C ALA A 5 -4.69 1.27 3.55
N LEU A 6 -6.01 1.37 3.43
CA LEU A 6 -6.89 0.37 2.85
C LEU A 6 -7.86 1.07 1.90
N ASP A 7 -8.12 0.47 0.75
CA ASP A 7 -9.22 0.88 -0.13
C ASP A 7 -10.52 0.15 0.24
N GLU A 8 -11.67 0.74 -0.11
CA GLU A 8 -13.01 0.27 0.25
C GLU A 8 -13.34 -1.13 -0.32
N ASP A 9 -12.74 -1.51 -1.44
CA ASP A 9 -12.97 -2.74 -2.18
C ASP A 9 -11.99 -3.87 -1.86
N VAL A 10 -11.19 -3.72 -0.80
CA VAL A 10 -10.13 -4.68 -0.45
C VAL A 10 -10.56 -5.63 0.65
N GLU A 11 -10.74 -6.90 0.28
CA GLU A 11 -10.85 -8.01 1.23
C GLU A 11 -9.45 -8.50 1.63
N PHE A 12 -9.12 -8.40 2.92
CA PHE A 12 -7.85 -8.90 3.46
C PHE A 12 -8.08 -9.87 4.62
N LYS A 13 -7.12 -10.78 4.80
CA LYS A 13 -7.08 -11.68 5.95
C LYS A 13 -6.26 -11.04 7.07
N PRO A 14 -6.64 -11.20 8.35
CA PRO A 14 -5.89 -10.64 9.47
C PRO A 14 -4.40 -11.02 9.47
N GLU A 15 -4.08 -12.24 9.05
CA GLU A 15 -2.72 -12.77 8.97
C GLU A 15 -1.83 -11.95 8.02
N ALA A 16 -2.42 -11.37 6.96
CA ALA A 16 -1.68 -10.51 6.03
C ALA A 16 -1.20 -9.23 6.70
N VAL A 17 -2.02 -8.63 7.57
CA VAL A 17 -1.64 -7.43 8.35
C VAL A 17 -0.57 -7.78 9.37
N HIS A 18 -0.71 -8.90 10.08
CA HIS A 18 0.33 -9.38 11.00
C HIS A 18 1.68 -9.55 10.29
N ARG A 19 1.67 -10.11 9.08
CA ARG A 19 2.90 -10.28 8.30
C ARG A 19 3.55 -8.96 7.90
N LEU A 20 2.75 -7.97 7.50
CA LEU A 20 3.27 -6.63 7.21
C LEU A 20 3.90 -5.97 8.43
N ILE A 21 3.25 -6.10 9.60
CA ILE A 21 3.77 -5.57 10.86
C ILE A 21 5.08 -6.27 11.22
N GLU A 22 5.15 -7.60 11.14
CA GLU A 22 6.37 -8.37 11.43
C GLU A 22 7.55 -7.91 10.58
N VAL A 23 7.38 -7.83 9.25
CA VAL A 23 8.45 -7.39 8.34
C VAL A 23 8.90 -5.97 8.68
N THR A 24 7.94 -5.08 8.94
CA THR A 24 8.25 -3.69 9.30
C THR A 24 8.85 -3.57 10.70
N GLN A 25 8.63 -4.52 11.61
CA GLN A 25 9.26 -4.52 12.94
C GLN A 25 10.66 -5.14 12.92
N GLN A 26 10.90 -6.11 12.05
CA GLN A 26 12.21 -6.75 11.89
C GLN A 26 13.28 -5.77 11.40
N ASP A 27 12.91 -4.80 10.55
CA ASP A 27 13.84 -3.82 10.02
C ASP A 27 13.43 -2.36 10.35
N PRO A 28 14.15 -1.70 11.28
CA PRO A 28 13.95 -0.29 11.61
C PRO A 28 14.24 0.69 10.47
N SER A 29 14.82 0.28 9.35
CA SER A 29 15.03 1.15 8.19
C SER A 29 13.81 1.22 7.26
N ILE A 30 12.90 0.24 7.33
CA ILE A 30 11.71 0.17 6.46
C ILE A 30 10.69 1.24 6.87
N GLY A 31 10.43 2.18 5.97
CA GLY A 31 9.43 3.23 6.15
C GLY A 31 8.00 2.82 5.78
N ALA A 32 7.85 1.85 4.88
CA ALA A 32 6.56 1.35 4.42
C ALA A 32 6.67 -0.08 3.87
N ALA A 33 5.59 -0.84 3.97
CA ALA A 33 5.45 -2.17 3.41
C ALA A 33 4.09 -2.31 2.71
N CYS A 34 4.08 -2.84 1.48
CA CYS A 34 2.85 -3.09 0.71
C CYS A 34 2.62 -4.59 0.63
N GLY A 35 1.38 -5.04 0.82
CA GLY A 35 1.04 -6.45 0.57
C GLY A 35 0.70 -6.68 -0.90
N ARG A 36 0.73 -7.95 -1.31
CA ARG A 36 0.32 -8.35 -2.66
C ARG A 36 -1.19 -8.51 -2.71
N ILE A 37 -1.82 -7.89 -3.69
CA ILE A 37 -3.27 -7.95 -3.90
C ILE A 37 -3.53 -8.76 -5.16
N HIS A 38 -4.62 -9.50 -5.18
CA HIS A 38 -5.04 -10.25 -6.36
C HIS A 38 -6.46 -9.83 -6.71
N PRO A 39 -6.71 -9.35 -7.94
CA PRO A 39 -8.06 -8.99 -8.34
C PRO A 39 -8.93 -10.25 -8.40
N VAL A 40 -10.04 -10.24 -7.65
CA VAL A 40 -11.05 -11.29 -7.63
C VAL A 40 -12.32 -10.72 -8.25
N SER A 41 -12.81 -11.31 -9.34
CA SER A 41 -14.08 -10.94 -9.95
C SER A 41 -14.96 -12.17 -10.09
N GLN A 42 -16.27 -12.01 -9.81
CA GLN A 42 -17.18 -13.15 -9.77
C GLN A 42 -17.80 -13.51 -11.12
N ASP A 43 -18.07 -12.60 -12.07
CA ASP A 43 -18.70 -13.05 -13.32
C ASP A 43 -18.55 -12.04 -14.50
N LYS A 44 -18.41 -12.59 -15.72
CA LYS A 44 -18.71 -12.03 -17.07
C LYS A 44 -17.69 -11.24 -17.92
N LEU A 45 -16.46 -10.93 -17.50
CA LEU A 45 -15.47 -10.26 -18.37
C LEU A 45 -14.07 -10.91 -18.33
N ILE A 46 -13.98 -12.13 -18.84
CA ILE A 46 -12.76 -12.96 -18.82
C ILE A 46 -11.53 -12.24 -19.41
N LEU A 47 -11.66 -11.59 -20.58
CA LEU A 47 -10.52 -10.94 -21.26
C LEU A 47 -9.95 -9.73 -20.52
N VAL A 48 -10.82 -8.86 -19.99
CA VAL A 48 -10.40 -7.66 -19.23
C VAL A 48 -9.70 -8.06 -17.93
N MET A 49 -10.17 -9.13 -17.27
CA MET A 49 -9.57 -9.64 -16.05
C MET A 49 -8.18 -10.24 -16.26
N TRP A 50 -7.97 -10.95 -17.36
CA TRP A 50 -6.63 -11.44 -17.72
C TRP A 50 -5.66 -10.29 -17.98
N TYR A 51 -6.12 -9.24 -18.66
CA TYR A 51 -5.32 -8.04 -18.88
C TYR A 51 -4.95 -7.35 -17.56
N GLN A 52 -5.92 -7.15 -16.66
CA GLN A 52 -5.67 -6.50 -15.38
C GLN A 52 -4.78 -7.33 -14.44
N LYS A 53 -4.92 -8.67 -14.47
CA LYS A 53 -3.97 -9.57 -13.78
C LYS A 53 -2.57 -9.48 -14.36
N PHE A 54 -2.45 -9.37 -15.68
CA PHE A 54 -1.17 -9.24 -16.35
C PHE A 54 -0.49 -7.90 -16.04
N GLU A 55 -1.22 -6.78 -16.14
CA GLU A 55 -0.68 -5.47 -15.77
C GLU A 55 -0.27 -5.45 -14.29
N TYR A 56 -1.10 -5.96 -13.39
CA TYR A 56 -0.77 -6.02 -11.98
C TYR A 56 0.45 -6.93 -11.70
N ALA A 57 0.57 -8.05 -12.40
CA ALA A 57 1.74 -8.93 -12.27
C ALA A 57 3.02 -8.25 -12.79
N ILE A 58 2.94 -7.52 -13.91
CA ILE A 58 4.08 -6.77 -14.44
C ILE A 58 4.48 -5.63 -13.52
N GLU A 59 3.53 -4.82 -13.03
CA GLU A 59 3.83 -3.76 -12.07
C GLU A 59 4.44 -4.34 -10.79
N HIS A 60 3.89 -5.45 -10.28
CA HIS A 60 4.39 -6.06 -9.06
C HIS A 60 5.76 -6.73 -9.23
N TRP A 61 6.09 -7.30 -10.39
CA TRP A 61 7.38 -7.96 -10.60
C TRP A 61 8.46 -7.03 -11.14
N LEU A 62 8.09 -6.08 -11.99
CA LEU A 62 9.05 -5.18 -12.63
C LEU A 62 9.20 -3.90 -11.81
N GLN A 63 8.09 -3.19 -11.57
CA GLN A 63 8.15 -1.87 -10.93
C GLN A 63 8.58 -1.96 -9.46
N LYS A 64 8.02 -2.91 -8.70
CA LYS A 64 8.43 -3.09 -7.29
C LYS A 64 9.86 -3.61 -7.12
N SER A 65 10.34 -4.46 -8.03
CA SER A 65 11.73 -4.92 -8.01
C SER A 65 12.69 -3.79 -8.34
N THR A 66 12.34 -2.94 -9.31
CA THR A 66 13.10 -1.75 -9.67
C THR A 66 13.12 -0.73 -8.53
N GLU A 67 11.98 -0.46 -7.89
CA GLU A 67 11.89 0.39 -6.69
C GLU A 67 12.76 -0.13 -5.53
N HIS A 68 12.83 -1.46 -5.35
CA HIS A 68 13.69 -2.08 -4.36
C HIS A 68 15.18 -1.88 -4.68
N ILE A 69 15.59 -2.02 -5.95
CA ILE A 69 16.97 -1.77 -6.39
C ILE A 69 17.37 -0.29 -6.18
N PHE A 70 16.46 0.64 -6.46
CA PHE A 70 16.72 2.07 -6.28
C PHE A 70 16.55 2.54 -4.82
N GLY A 71 16.14 1.66 -3.90
CA GLY A 71 15.95 1.98 -2.48
C GLY A 71 14.83 3.01 -2.23
N CYS A 72 13.94 3.22 -3.20
CA CYS A 72 12.88 4.21 -3.15
C CYS A 72 11.59 3.61 -3.72
N VAL A 73 10.59 3.45 -2.85
CA VAL A 73 9.23 3.10 -3.25
C VAL A 73 8.58 4.36 -3.82
N LEU A 74 8.49 4.47 -5.14
CA LEU A 74 7.92 5.63 -5.83
C LEU A 74 6.40 5.66 -5.71
N CYS A 75 5.73 4.50 -5.62
CA CYS A 75 4.29 4.44 -5.41
C CYS A 75 3.88 3.23 -4.56
N ALA A 76 3.57 3.42 -3.28
CA ALA A 76 2.95 2.37 -2.46
C ALA A 76 1.49 2.19 -2.91
N THR A 77 1.11 0.98 -3.33
CA THR A 77 -0.24 0.69 -3.84
C THR A 77 -1.26 0.94 -2.74
N GLY A 78 -2.14 1.93 -2.94
CA GLY A 78 -3.08 2.46 -1.92
C GLY A 78 -4.00 1.42 -1.30
N CYS A 79 -4.30 0.37 -2.04
CA CYS A 79 -5.23 -0.69 -1.68
C CYS A 79 -4.84 -1.49 -0.42
N PHE A 80 -3.54 -1.71 -0.14
CA PHE A 80 -3.10 -2.43 1.07
C PHE A 80 -1.65 -2.11 1.43
N SER A 81 -1.44 -0.99 2.13
CA SER A 81 -0.11 -0.50 2.49
C SER A 81 0.00 -0.09 3.95
N LEU A 82 1.07 -0.52 4.62
CA LEU A 82 1.40 -0.18 5.99
C LEU A 82 2.58 0.80 6.01
N PHE A 83 2.41 1.96 6.63
CA PHE A 83 3.44 2.98 6.75
C PHE A 83 3.87 3.17 8.19
N ARG A 84 5.15 3.46 8.42
CA ARG A 84 5.64 3.86 9.74
C ARG A 84 5.47 5.37 9.89
N ALA A 85 4.79 5.79 10.95
CA ALA A 85 4.48 7.20 11.19
C ALA A 85 5.74 8.08 11.31
N SER A 86 6.83 7.57 11.91
CA SER A 86 8.10 8.30 11.99
C SER A 86 8.73 8.54 10.63
N ALA A 87 8.64 7.58 9.70
CA ALA A 87 9.19 7.74 8.35
C ALA A 87 8.44 8.80 7.54
N LEU A 88 7.13 8.95 7.78
CA LEU A 88 6.28 9.99 7.17
C LEU A 88 6.44 11.37 7.83
N ALA A 89 6.68 11.39 9.15
CA ALA A 89 6.88 12.63 9.89
C ALA A 89 8.24 13.27 9.61
N ASP A 90 9.32 12.48 9.60
CA ASP A 90 10.70 13.00 9.51
C ASP A 90 11.11 13.43 8.10
N LYS A 91 10.66 12.73 7.05
CA LYS A 91 11.24 12.90 5.71
C LYS A 91 10.58 13.96 4.84
N SER A 92 9.36 14.41 5.16
CA SER A 92 8.59 15.22 4.20
C SER A 92 7.53 16.16 4.80
N GLY A 93 7.31 16.15 6.12
CA GLY A 93 6.29 17.00 6.74
C GLY A 93 4.85 16.71 6.26
N ILE A 94 4.64 15.63 5.50
CA ILE A 94 3.34 15.28 4.89
C ILE A 94 2.25 15.18 5.94
N ILE A 95 2.54 14.56 7.10
CA ILE A 95 1.58 14.49 8.19
C ILE A 95 1.17 15.88 8.66
N GLN A 96 2.07 16.87 8.71
CA GLN A 96 1.72 18.24 9.09
C GLN A 96 0.95 18.97 7.97
N THR A 97 1.32 18.73 6.71
CA THR A 97 0.66 19.33 5.54
C THR A 97 -0.80 18.86 5.40
N TYR A 98 -1.08 17.59 5.70
CA TYR A 98 -2.42 17.00 5.57
C TYR A 98 -3.14 16.78 6.91
N ALA A 99 -2.52 17.08 8.05
CA ALA A 99 -3.20 17.13 9.35
C ALA A 99 -4.07 18.39 9.42
N GLN A 100 -5.13 18.41 8.63
CA GLN A 100 -6.16 19.41 8.73
C GLN A 100 -7.21 18.92 9.73
N LYS A 101 -7.58 19.77 10.67
CA LYS A 101 -8.70 19.49 11.57
C LYS A 101 -9.96 19.47 10.72
N SER A 102 -10.70 18.36 10.72
CA SER A 102 -11.96 18.26 10.00
C SER A 102 -13.03 19.09 10.70
N ASP A 103 -13.03 20.40 10.48
CA ASP A 103 -14.11 21.27 10.96
C ASP A 103 -15.27 21.21 9.95
N THR A 104 -16.28 20.41 10.32
CA THR A 104 -17.61 20.21 9.69
C THR A 104 -17.66 19.64 8.27
N PRO A 105 -18.52 18.61 8.02
CA PRO A 105 -18.75 18.11 6.68
C PRO A 105 -19.56 19.16 5.91
N ASN A 106 -18.96 19.77 4.88
CA ASN A 106 -19.75 20.58 3.95
C ASN A 106 -20.68 19.63 3.18
N LYS A 107 -21.97 19.98 3.26
CA LYS A 107 -23.11 19.29 2.63
C LYS A 107 -22.93 19.11 1.12
#